data_AF-A0A377HRJ2-F1
#
_entry.id   AF-A0A377HRJ2-F1
#
_cell.length_a   1.000
_cell.length_b   1.000
_cell.length_c   1.000
_cell.angle_alpha   90.00
_cell.angle_beta   90.00
_cell.angle_gamma   90.00
#
_symmetry.space_group_name_H-M   'P 1'
#
loop_
_entity.id
_entity.type
_entity.pdbx_description
1 polymer ?
#
loop_
_entity_poly.entity_id
_entity_poly.type
_entity_poly.pdbx_seq_one_letter_code
_entity_poly.pdbx_strand_id
1 'polypeptide(L)' 'MQQNSTALSEQTCPCQSGQTYAECCEPLHRQSAFAQNAEQLMRSRYSAYVLKKIDYIVQTTVPSQQALLDKNALLQWAE' A
#
# COMPACT_ATOMS: atom_id res chain seq x y z
N MET A 1 -17.39 -10.37 4.71
CA MET A 1 -16.33 -10.94 5.57
C MET A 1 -15.50 -9.78 6.11
N GLN A 2 -15.91 -9.20 7.23
CA GLN A 2 -15.28 -8.02 7.84
C GLN A 2 -14.71 -8.44 9.20
N GLN A 3 -13.57 -9.12 9.19
CA GLN A 3 -12.85 -9.50 10.40
C GLN A 3 -11.34 -9.49 10.08
N ASN A 4 -10.69 -8.30 10.18
CA ASN A 4 -9.23 -8.17 10.41
C ASN A 4 -8.68 -6.73 10.40
N SER A 5 -9.49 -5.69 10.13
CA SER A 5 -8.94 -4.34 9.95
C SER A 5 -8.31 -3.74 11.21
N THR A 6 -8.83 -4.01 12.40
CA THR A 6 -8.29 -3.44 13.66
C THR A 6 -6.94 -4.05 14.03
N ALA A 7 -6.78 -5.37 13.85
CA ALA A 7 -5.56 -6.08 14.23
C ALA A 7 -4.36 -5.71 13.35
N LEU A 8 -4.58 -5.37 12.07
CA LEU A 8 -3.51 -4.94 11.17
C LEU A 8 -3.01 -3.53 11.50
N SER A 9 -3.92 -2.62 11.84
CA SER A 9 -3.59 -1.23 12.17
C SER A 9 -2.56 -1.12 13.30
N GLU A 10 -2.61 -2.00 14.30
CA GLU A 10 -1.72 -2.01 15.46
C GLU A 10 -0.39 -2.77 15.24
N GLN A 11 -0.26 -3.54 14.16
CA GLN A 11 0.97 -4.26 13.84
C GLN A 11 2.06 -3.33 13.30
N THR A 12 3.32 -3.70 13.49
CA THR A 12 4.46 -3.00 12.86
C THR A 12 4.28 -2.96 11.35
N CYS A 13 4.47 -1.78 10.77
CA CYS A 13 4.29 -1.59 9.34
C CYS A 13 5.28 -2.44 8.53
N PRO A 14 4.83 -3.14 7.46
CA PRO A 14 5.69 -3.95 6.61
C PRO A 14 6.88 -3.18 6.01
N CYS A 15 6.78 -1.87 5.82
CA CYS A 15 7.89 -1.05 5.29
C CYS A 15 9.08 -0.89 6.26
N GLN A 16 9.04 -1.54 7.43
CA GLN A 16 10.11 -1.56 8.43
C GLN A 16 10.46 -0.16 8.96
N SER A 17 9.46 0.71 9.12
CA SER A 17 9.64 2.05 9.70
C SER A 17 9.78 2.05 11.22
N GLY A 18 9.50 0.92 11.86
CA GLY A 18 9.35 0.84 13.32
C GLY A 18 8.02 1.41 13.85
N GLN A 19 7.21 2.03 13.00
CA GLN A 19 5.88 2.54 13.36
C GLN A 19 4.81 1.47 13.14
N THR A 20 3.64 1.67 13.76
CA THR A 20 2.45 0.87 13.47
C THR A 20 1.97 1.10 12.04
N TYR A 21 1.22 0.16 11.46
CA TYR A 21 0.64 0.33 10.14
C TYR A 21 -0.29 1.56 10.10
N ALA A 22 -1.08 1.78 11.16
CA ALA A 22 -2.00 2.92 11.32
C ALA A 22 -1.31 4.28 11.23
N GLU A 23 -0.12 4.41 11.83
CA GLU A 23 0.65 5.65 11.87
C GLU A 23 1.58 5.80 10.65
N CYS A 24 1.73 4.74 9.85
CA CYS A 24 2.69 4.69 8.75
C CYS A 24 2.02 4.63 7.37
N CYS A 25 1.80 3.44 6.81
CA CYS A 25 1.34 3.28 5.42
C CYS A 25 -0.19 3.26 5.29
N GLU A 26 -0.94 3.06 6.38
CA GLU A 26 -2.40 3.00 6.32
C GLU A 26 -3.06 4.29 5.80
N PRO A 27 -2.68 5.50 6.25
CA PRO A 27 -3.31 6.75 5.78
C PRO A 27 -3.12 6.94 4.27
N LEU A 28 -1.97 6.51 3.74
CA LEU A 28 -1.67 6.55 2.31
C LEU A 28 -2.54 5.55 1.54
N HIS A 29 -2.65 4.32 2.02
CA HIS A 29 -3.50 3.29 1.39
C HIS A 29 -4.99 3.62 1.44
N ARG A 30 -5.42 4.35 2.47
CA ARG A 30 -6.80 4.85 2.61
C ARG A 30 -7.04 6.17 1.88
N GLN A 31 -6.01 6.75 1.26
CA GLN A 31 -6.06 8.06 0.61
C GLN A 31 -6.50 9.20 1.54
N SER A 32 -6.34 9.04 2.85
CA SER A 32 -6.57 10.11 3.83
C SER A 32 -5.34 11.03 3.97
N ALA A 33 -4.20 10.64 3.40
CA ALA A 33 -3.00 11.44 3.26
C ALA A 33 -2.26 11.11 1.95
N PHE A 34 -1.43 12.04 1.47
CA PHE A 34 -0.54 11.83 0.34
C PHE A 34 0.91 11.64 0.80
N ALA A 35 1.71 10.95 -0.01
CA ALA A 35 3.13 10.82 0.24
C ALA A 35 3.81 12.19 0.10
N GLN A 36 4.60 12.57 1.10
CA GLN A 36 5.32 13.85 1.14
C GLN A 36 6.59 13.81 0.29
N ASN A 37 7.14 12.62 0.04
CA ASN A 37 8.33 12.43 -0.77
C ASN A 37 8.32 11.05 -1.47
N ALA A 38 9.25 10.86 -2.39
CA ALA A 38 9.37 9.63 -3.18
C ALA A 38 9.70 8.39 -2.34
N GLU A 39 10.50 8.55 -1.27
CA GLU A 39 10.84 7.44 -0.38
C GLU A 39 9.59 6.92 0.34
N GLN A 40 8.80 7.83 0.93
CA GLN A 40 7.55 7.47 1.59
C GLN A 40 6.58 6.77 0.63
N LEU A 41 6.51 7.25 -0.62
CA LEU A 41 5.72 6.60 -1.66
C LEU A 41 6.21 5.19 -2.00
N MET A 42 7.53 5.00 -2.14
CA MET A 42 8.09 3.66 -2.41
C MET A 42 7.84 2.70 -1.26
N ARG A 43 7.96 3.16 -0.02
CA ARG A 43 7.74 2.36 1.19
C ARG A 43 6.28 1.97 1.38
N SER A 44 5.35 2.88 1.09
CA SER A 44 3.91 2.52 1.07
C SER A 44 3.61 1.54 -0.05
N ARG A 45 4.16 1.73 -1.26
CA ARG A 45 4.00 0.77 -2.36
C ARG A 45 4.54 -0.63 -2.01
N TYR A 46 5.69 -0.73 -1.34
CA TYR A 46 6.18 -2.00 -0.82
C TYR A 46 5.16 -2.65 0.13
N SER A 47 4.66 -1.89 1.11
CA SER A 47 3.65 -2.41 2.06
C SER A 47 2.35 -2.81 1.37
N ALA A 48 1.95 -2.10 0.31
CA ALA A 48 0.78 -2.45 -0.48
C ALA A 48 0.95 -3.80 -1.20
N TYR A 49 2.15 -4.14 -1.68
CA TYR A 49 2.41 -5.48 -2.18
C TYR A 49 2.29 -6.54 -1.08
N VAL A 50 2.96 -6.35 0.06
CA VAL A 50 2.89 -7.30 1.20
C VAL A 50 1.44 -7.54 1.67
N LEU A 51 0.61 -6.48 1.66
CA LEU A 51 -0.78 -6.52 2.09
C LEU A 51 -1.79 -6.76 0.95
N LYS A 52 -1.32 -7.07 -0.26
CA LYS A 52 -2.14 -7.31 -1.46
C LYS A 52 -3.11 -6.17 -1.81
N LYS A 53 -2.73 -4.92 -1.52
CA LYS A 53 -3.48 -3.69 -1.84
C LYS A 53 -3.13 -3.15 -3.23
N ILE A 54 -3.31 -3.97 -4.26
CA ILE A 54 -2.84 -3.68 -5.63
C ILE A 54 -3.48 -2.44 -6.24
N ASP A 55 -4.70 -2.09 -5.86
CA ASP A 55 -5.34 -0.85 -6.33
C ASP A 55 -4.52 0.41 -5.96
N TYR A 56 -3.86 0.41 -4.78
CA TYR A 56 -2.97 1.50 -4.39
C TYR A 56 -1.74 1.59 -5.31
N ILE A 57 -1.20 0.46 -5.76
CA ILE A 57 -0.08 0.41 -6.72
C ILE A 57 -0.49 1.04 -8.05
N VAL A 58 -1.70 0.74 -8.54
CA VAL A 58 -2.19 1.33 -9.79
C VAL A 58 -2.41 2.83 -9.63
N GLN A 59 -3.12 3.25 -8.58
CA GLN A 59 -3.45 4.67 -8.35
C GLN A 59 -2.21 5.56 -8.15
N THR A 60 -1.12 5.01 -7.63
CA THR A 60 0.13 5.74 -7.42
C THR A 60 1.17 5.56 -8.53
N THR A 61 0.84 4.81 -9.58
CA THR A 61 1.62 4.80 -10.83
C THR A 61 1.26 6.03 -11.65
N VAL A 62 2.21 6.58 -12.41
CA VAL A 62 1.97 7.73 -13.29
C VAL A 62 0.73 7.50 -14.17
N PRO A 63 -0.18 8.50 -14.32
CA PRO A 63 -1.48 8.29 -14.98
C PRO A 63 -1.41 7.65 -16.37
N SER A 64 -0.41 8.03 -17.18
CA SER A 64 -0.21 7.51 -18.53
C SER A 64 0.11 6.01 -18.59
N GLN A 65 0.50 5.39 -17.48
CA GLN A 65 0.85 3.97 -17.39
C GLN A 65 -0.19 3.13 -16.65
N GLN A 66 -1.15 3.74 -15.94
CA GLN A 66 -2.10 3.00 -15.10
C GLN A 66 -2.92 1.97 -15.89
N ALA A 67 -3.38 2.35 -17.08
CA ALA A 67 -4.16 1.48 -17.96
C ALA A 67 -3.33 0.33 -18.57
N LEU A 68 -2.00 0.40 -18.50
CA LEU A 68 -1.09 -0.63 -19.01
C LEU A 68 -0.79 -1.71 -17.96
N LEU A 69 -1.21 -1.51 -16.71
CA LEU A 69 -0.94 -2.45 -15.61
C LEU A 69 -1.97 -3.57 -15.58
N ASP A 70 -1.50 -4.81 -15.65
CA ASP A 70 -2.31 -5.99 -15.36
C ASP A 70 -2.44 -6.18 -13.84
N LYS A 71 -3.62 -5.83 -13.31
CA LYS A 71 -3.91 -5.97 -11.88
C LYS A 71 -3.84 -7.40 -11.38
N ASN A 72 -4.23 -8.38 -12.21
CA ASN A 72 -4.21 -9.79 -11.82
C ASN A 72 -2.76 -10.30 -11.74
N ALA A 73 -1.92 -9.93 -12.70
CA ALA A 73 -0.50 -10.26 -12.65
C ALA A 73 0.20 -9.64 -11.42
N LEU A 74 -0.12 -8.38 -11.10
CA LEU A 74 0.40 -7.71 -9.90
C LEU A 74 -0.07 -8.39 -8.61
N LEU A 75 -1.32 -8.84 -8.56
CA LEU A 75 -1.86 -9.58 -7.41
C LEU A 75 -1.20 -10.95 -7.26
N GLN A 76 -0.99 -11.67 -8.36
CA GLN A 76 -0.30 -12.96 -8.39
C GLN A 76 1.15 -12.84 -7.91
N TRP A 77 1.85 -11.76 -8.29
CA TRP A 77 3.21 -11.51 -7.80
C TRP A 77 3.28 -11.26 -6.29
N ALA A 78 2.20 -10.73 -5.72
CA ALA A 78 2.10 -10.40 -4.29
C ALA A 78 1.71 -11.60 -3.40
N GLU A 79 1.48 -12.77 -3.98
CA GLU A 79 1.22 -14.01 -3.23
C GLU A 79 2.48 -14.65 -2.65
#